data_AF-A0A842QCA4-F1
#
_entry.id   AF-A0A842QCA4-F1
#
_cell.length_a   1.000
_cell.length_b   1.000
_cell.length_c   1.000
_cell.angle_alpha   90.00
_cell.angle_beta   90.00
_cell.angle_gamma   90.00
#
_symmetry.space_group_name_H-M   'P 1'
#
loop_
_entity.id
_entity.type
_entity.pdbx_description
1 polymer ?
#
loop_
_entity_poly.entity_id
_entity_poly.type
_entity_poly.pdbx_seq_one_letter_code
_entity_poly.pdbx_strand_id
1 'polypeptide(L)'
;MAELHVKWVQRPRFEYKGAIRVDFWAARKYHLKIGIITFLVLFAYGLVFLWISSVFQNALQFLFLVSSNLLFGLIGARVYHLAGEIGGELIHFLNPRRTSDIDKLRIEKTTLNKIHVIFEEANHHLNSLASSTRDDYRDLAWFLVIAYSVLSLVISYMLPLKFWLIPINAVVFGGVFVTVYTNSYLTYPRMELIDGLAGLEYYVTATIDEIKEISNSRDGNPTVTWVQQYDDWMIYDFGFSFEEPSEDKLLGLYSLGFPKDAKETFDIRCVKSENLNEYRLPNEMCHAGWELEITVLDDYQHVYMHREKSHFDFEHPWKISVDPERIRADRSLLGSTISEVLSKCRFE
;
A
#
# COMPACT_ATOMS: atom_id res chain seq x y z
N MET A 1 23.57 13.60 15.63
CA MET A 1 23.34 12.21 15.23
C MET A 1 22.69 11.51 16.40
N ALA A 2 21.47 11.00 16.23
CA ALA A 2 20.83 10.19 17.27
C ALA A 2 21.49 8.80 17.24
N GLU A 3 22.12 8.38 18.34
CA GLU A 3 22.55 6.99 18.51
C GLU A 3 21.31 6.11 18.46
N LEU A 4 21.14 5.36 17.37
CA LEU A 4 20.19 4.25 17.29
C LEU A 4 20.64 3.21 18.32
N HIS A 5 20.11 3.30 19.54
CA HIS A 5 20.21 2.24 20.55
C HIS A 5 19.42 1.02 20.08
N VAL A 6 20.01 0.23 19.17
CA VAL A 6 19.44 -1.03 18.68
C VAL A 6 19.51 -2.06 19.81
N LYS A 7 18.38 -2.32 20.48
CA LYS A 7 18.26 -3.42 21.43
C LYS A 7 17.98 -4.73 20.69
N TRP A 8 18.97 -5.63 20.67
CA TRP A 8 18.76 -7.02 20.30
C TRP A 8 17.94 -7.72 21.38
N VAL A 9 16.75 -8.21 21.04
CA VAL A 9 15.90 -8.96 21.97
C VAL A 9 15.74 -10.39 21.48
N GLN A 10 16.07 -11.37 22.33
CA GLN A 10 15.79 -12.78 22.07
C GLN A 10 14.29 -13.07 22.16
N ARG A 11 13.70 -13.40 20.99
CA ARG A 11 12.40 -14.03 20.68
C ARG A 11 11.19 -13.77 21.63
N PRO A 12 10.31 -12.83 21.27
CA PRO A 12 8.87 -13.04 21.34
C PRO A 12 8.43 -13.90 20.14
N ARG A 13 7.40 -14.73 20.33
CA ARG A 13 6.62 -15.26 19.21
C ARG A 13 5.85 -14.08 18.61
N PHE A 14 6.41 -13.41 17.61
CA PHE A 14 5.62 -12.54 16.77
C PHE A 14 4.76 -13.41 15.87
N GLU A 15 3.45 -13.28 15.98
CA GLU A 15 2.56 -13.77 14.93
C GLU A 15 2.73 -12.82 13.75
N TYR A 16 3.18 -13.32 12.60
CA TYR A 16 3.41 -12.53 11.37
C TYR A 16 2.11 -11.95 10.77
N LYS A 17 0.96 -12.21 11.41
CA LYS A 17 -0.35 -11.72 11.01
C LYS A 17 -0.40 -10.21 11.04
N GLY A 18 -0.64 -9.60 9.87
CA GLY A 18 -0.79 -8.15 9.76
C GLY A 18 0.51 -7.37 9.88
N ALA A 19 1.66 -8.01 9.59
CA ALA A 19 2.97 -7.38 9.53
C ALA A 19 3.06 -6.27 8.45
N ILE A 20 2.35 -6.48 7.33
CA ILE A 20 2.10 -5.48 6.29
C ILE A 20 0.62 -5.10 6.38
N ARG A 21 0.34 -3.81 6.64
CA ARG A 21 -1.02 -3.31 6.87
C ARG A 21 -1.53 -2.51 5.69
N VAL A 22 -2.85 -2.48 5.55
CA VAL A 22 -3.55 -1.69 4.55
C VAL A 22 -4.18 -0.48 5.23
N ASP A 23 -3.96 0.72 4.68
CA ASP A 23 -4.60 1.95 5.13
C ASP A 23 -5.96 2.13 4.45
N PHE A 24 -7.00 2.23 5.29
CA PHE A 24 -8.38 2.48 4.87
C PHE A 24 -8.84 3.91 5.18
N TRP A 25 -8.01 4.77 5.76
CA TRP A 25 -8.44 6.07 6.27
C TRP A 25 -8.87 7.03 5.16
N ALA A 26 -8.13 7.06 4.05
CA ALA A 26 -8.51 7.82 2.86
C ALA A 26 -9.86 7.34 2.30
N ALA A 27 -10.04 6.01 2.17
CA ALA A 27 -11.31 5.40 1.75
C ALA A 27 -12.46 5.73 2.71
N ARG A 28 -12.26 5.66 4.03
CA ARG A 28 -13.27 6.02 5.05
C ARG A 28 -13.75 7.47 4.93
N LYS A 29 -12.82 8.41 4.76
CA LYS A 29 -13.16 9.82 4.51
C LYS A 29 -13.94 9.99 3.22
N TYR A 30 -13.57 9.24 2.19
CA TYR A 30 -14.27 9.25 0.91
C TYR A 30 -15.69 8.67 1.05
N HIS A 31 -15.88 7.56 1.76
CA HIS A 31 -17.20 6.99 2.06
C HIS A 31 -18.11 8.00 2.77
N LEU A 32 -17.59 8.74 3.75
CA LEU A 32 -18.36 9.78 4.45
C LEU A 32 -18.78 10.91 3.49
N LYS A 33 -17.85 11.38 2.64
CA LYS A 33 -18.15 12.41 1.63
C LYS A 33 -19.23 11.93 0.66
N ILE A 34 -19.11 10.71 0.15
CA ILE A 34 -20.10 10.12 -0.76
C ILE A 34 -21.46 10.02 -0.06
N GLY A 35 -21.53 9.55 1.18
CA GLY A 35 -22.79 9.48 1.93
C GLY A 35 -23.49 10.83 2.08
N ILE A 36 -22.73 11.90 2.38
CA ILE A 36 -23.27 13.27 2.45
C ILE A 36 -23.80 13.71 1.07
N ILE A 37 -23.03 13.48 0.01
CA ILE A 37 -23.45 13.81 -1.37
C ILE A 37 -24.70 13.03 -1.75
N THR A 38 -24.78 11.73 -1.43
CA THR A 38 -25.96 10.89 -1.66
C THR A 38 -27.20 11.47 -1.00
N PHE A 39 -27.09 11.83 0.28
CA PHE A 39 -28.19 12.44 1.02
C PHE A 39 -28.68 13.72 0.34
N LEU A 40 -27.75 14.63 -0.01
CA LEU A 40 -28.09 15.91 -0.66
C LEU A 40 -28.73 15.70 -2.04
N VAL A 41 -28.21 14.77 -2.84
CA VAL A 41 -28.73 14.47 -4.18
C VAL A 41 -30.12 13.84 -4.12
N LEU A 42 -30.36 12.88 -3.21
CA LEU A 42 -31.69 12.28 -3.02
C LEU A 42 -32.69 13.31 -2.47
N PHE A 43 -32.26 14.18 -1.57
CA PHE A 43 -33.10 15.27 -1.06
C PHE A 43 -33.49 16.26 -2.17
N ALA A 44 -32.53 16.70 -2.98
CA ALA A 44 -32.78 17.58 -4.12
C ALA A 44 -33.69 16.91 -5.16
N TYR A 45 -33.47 15.62 -5.44
CA TYR A 45 -34.33 14.83 -6.31
C TYR A 45 -35.78 14.78 -5.79
N GLY A 46 -35.98 14.59 -4.49
CA GLY A 46 -37.29 14.64 -3.85
C GLY A 46 -37.99 16.01 -3.99
N LEU A 47 -37.25 17.11 -3.82
CA LEU A 47 -37.78 18.47 -4.03
C LEU A 47 -38.19 18.72 -5.49
N VAL A 48 -37.37 18.29 -6.45
CA VAL A 48 -37.70 18.38 -7.89
C VAL A 48 -38.95 17.56 -8.18
N PHE A 49 -39.08 16.37 -7.60
CA PHE A 49 -40.25 15.53 -7.77
C PHE A 49 -41.54 16.14 -7.19
N LEU A 50 -41.44 16.76 -6.00
CA LEU A 50 -42.54 17.53 -5.40
C LEU A 50 -42.98 18.67 -6.32
N TRP A 51 -42.01 19.42 -6.84
CA TRP A 51 -42.28 20.53 -7.75
C TRP A 51 -42.94 20.05 -9.05
N ILE A 52 -42.41 19.01 -9.72
CA ILE A 52 -43.03 18.42 -10.92
C ILE A 52 -44.46 17.97 -10.64
N SER A 53 -44.69 17.33 -9.49
CA SER A 53 -46.01 16.85 -9.08
C SER A 53 -47.01 17.97 -8.78
N SER A 54 -46.54 19.17 -8.41
CA SER A 54 -47.39 20.34 -8.24
C SER A 54 -47.73 21.07 -9.54
N VAL A 55 -46.83 21.03 -10.53
CA VAL A 55 -46.96 21.81 -11.78
C VAL A 55 -47.66 21.01 -12.88
N PHE A 56 -47.34 19.71 -13.02
CA PHE A 56 -47.86 18.89 -14.10
C PHE A 56 -48.93 17.92 -13.59
N GLN A 57 -50.05 17.83 -14.31
CA GLN A 57 -51.11 16.84 -14.07
C GLN A 57 -51.26 15.92 -15.29
N ASN A 58 -51.87 14.75 -15.08
CA ASN A 58 -52.22 13.77 -16.12
C ASN A 58 -51.01 13.12 -16.83
N ALA A 59 -51.15 12.75 -18.11
CA ALA A 59 -50.16 11.97 -18.88
C ALA A 59 -48.73 12.55 -18.84
N LEU A 60 -48.59 13.88 -18.83
CA LEU A 60 -47.29 14.53 -18.77
C LEU A 60 -46.55 14.24 -17.46
N GLN A 61 -47.26 14.22 -16.34
CA GLN A 61 -46.66 13.88 -15.03
C GLN A 61 -46.06 12.46 -15.05
N PHE A 62 -46.78 11.51 -15.65
CA PHE A 62 -46.32 10.12 -15.76
C PHE A 62 -45.07 9.99 -16.64
N LEU A 63 -45.06 10.68 -17.78
CA LEU A 63 -43.89 10.71 -18.67
C LEU A 63 -42.67 11.31 -17.96
N PHE A 64 -42.84 12.40 -17.22
CA PHE A 64 -41.76 13.01 -16.45
C PHE A 64 -41.29 12.12 -15.29
N LEU A 65 -42.20 11.46 -14.57
CA LEU A 65 -41.85 10.52 -13.50
C LEU A 65 -40.98 9.38 -14.03
N VAL A 66 -41.40 8.71 -15.10
CA VAL A 66 -40.64 7.58 -15.66
C VAL A 66 -39.31 8.04 -16.22
N SER A 67 -39.31 9.13 -17.00
CA SER A 67 -38.08 9.63 -17.63
C SER A 67 -37.07 10.11 -16.58
N SER A 68 -37.54 10.80 -15.53
CA SER A 68 -36.67 11.24 -14.42
C SER A 68 -36.17 10.07 -13.59
N ASN A 69 -37.00 9.06 -13.28
CA ASN A 69 -36.59 7.85 -12.58
C ASN A 69 -35.51 7.08 -13.34
N LEU A 70 -35.71 6.86 -14.64
CA LEU A 70 -34.74 6.18 -15.50
C LEU A 70 -33.44 6.98 -15.60
N LEU A 71 -33.53 8.28 -15.89
CA LEU A 71 -32.35 9.13 -16.06
C LEU A 71 -31.55 9.22 -14.77
N PHE A 72 -32.23 9.51 -13.65
CA PHE A 72 -31.60 9.63 -12.34
C PHE A 72 -31.02 8.30 -11.86
N GLY A 73 -31.77 7.21 -12.01
CA GLY A 73 -31.33 5.88 -11.58
C GLY A 73 -30.15 5.35 -12.39
N LEU A 74 -30.18 5.47 -13.73
CA LEU A 74 -29.10 4.97 -14.59
C LEU A 74 -27.83 5.81 -14.50
N ILE A 75 -27.94 7.14 -14.55
CA ILE A 75 -26.80 8.04 -14.37
C ILE A 75 -26.23 7.87 -12.96
N GLY A 76 -27.10 7.84 -11.95
CA GLY A 76 -26.71 7.61 -10.57
C GLY A 76 -25.95 6.30 -10.42
N ALA A 77 -26.51 5.17 -10.86
CA ALA A 77 -25.82 3.88 -10.82
C ALA A 77 -24.42 3.93 -11.46
N ARG A 78 -24.27 4.59 -12.60
CA ARG A 78 -22.95 4.77 -13.24
C ARG A 78 -22.00 5.62 -12.40
N VAL A 79 -22.46 6.74 -11.85
CA VAL A 79 -21.63 7.63 -11.01
C VAL A 79 -21.21 6.92 -9.72
N TYR A 80 -22.12 6.19 -9.07
CA TYR A 80 -21.82 5.44 -7.85
C TYR A 80 -20.91 4.24 -8.11
N HIS A 81 -21.00 3.63 -9.28
CA HIS A 81 -20.02 2.62 -9.70
C HIS A 81 -18.61 3.22 -9.76
N LEU A 82 -18.42 4.31 -10.51
CA LEU A 82 -17.13 5.00 -10.61
C LEU A 82 -16.64 5.50 -9.24
N ALA A 83 -17.53 6.01 -8.40
CA ALA A 83 -17.18 6.41 -7.04
C ALA A 83 -16.72 5.22 -6.19
N GLY A 84 -17.32 4.04 -6.37
CA GLY A 84 -16.86 2.81 -5.71
C GLY A 84 -15.45 2.44 -6.14
N GLU A 85 -15.15 2.52 -7.45
CA GLU A 85 -13.82 2.26 -8.01
C GLU A 85 -12.77 3.22 -7.42
N ILE A 86 -13.05 4.53 -7.44
CA ILE A 86 -12.18 5.55 -6.83
C ILE A 86 -11.99 5.27 -5.33
N GLY A 87 -13.04 4.83 -4.63
CA GLY A 87 -12.92 4.43 -3.23
C GLY A 87 -11.95 3.28 -3.02
N GLY A 88 -11.93 2.32 -3.95
CA GLY A 88 -11.02 1.18 -3.99
C GLY A 88 -9.58 1.61 -4.26
N GLU A 89 -9.36 2.53 -5.20
CA GLU A 89 -8.04 3.11 -5.52
C GLU A 89 -7.38 3.83 -4.34
N LEU A 90 -8.18 4.35 -3.41
CA LEU A 90 -7.67 5.04 -2.22
C LEU A 90 -7.10 4.07 -1.16
N ILE A 91 -7.26 2.76 -1.34
CA ILE A 91 -6.70 1.73 -0.46
C ILE A 91 -5.22 1.50 -0.85
N HIS A 92 -4.31 1.71 0.09
CA HIS A 92 -2.87 1.55 -0.12
C HIS A 92 -2.22 0.86 1.09
N PHE A 93 -0.97 0.41 0.97
CA PHE A 93 -0.25 -0.08 2.15
C PHE A 93 0.03 1.07 3.12
N LEU A 94 -0.12 0.78 4.41
CA LEU A 94 0.16 1.74 5.46
C LEU A 94 1.67 2.03 5.48
N ASN A 95 2.01 3.31 5.37
CA ASN A 95 3.39 3.77 5.47
C ASN A 95 3.81 3.81 6.96
N PRO A 96 4.73 2.93 7.42
CA PRO A 96 5.08 2.83 8.83
C PRO A 96 5.66 4.16 9.37
N ARG A 97 6.42 4.89 8.54
CA ARG A 97 7.05 6.16 8.95
C ARG A 97 6.07 7.29 9.26
N ARG A 98 4.86 7.27 8.70
CA ARG A 98 3.83 8.29 8.98
C ARG A 98 3.17 8.11 10.34
N THR A 99 3.31 6.95 10.97
CA THR A 99 2.45 6.55 12.08
C THR A 99 3.18 6.04 13.32
N SER A 100 4.48 5.81 13.22
CA SER A 100 5.28 5.27 14.32
C SER A 100 6.22 6.28 14.96
N ASP A 101 6.38 6.19 16.29
CA ASP A 101 7.55 6.74 16.96
C ASP A 101 8.79 5.96 16.50
N ILE A 102 9.70 6.65 15.81
CA ILE A 102 10.97 6.09 15.30
C ILE A 102 11.84 5.56 16.44
N ASP A 103 11.57 5.97 17.68
CA ASP A 103 12.30 5.54 18.87
C ASP A 103 12.00 4.09 19.29
N LYS A 104 11.04 3.42 18.65
CA LYS A 104 10.65 2.01 18.94
C LYS A 104 10.95 1.07 17.78
N LEU A 105 12.12 1.23 17.17
CA LEU A 105 12.62 0.29 16.16
C LEU A 105 13.24 -0.95 16.81
N ARG A 106 13.03 -2.10 16.18
CA ARG A 106 13.60 -3.37 16.58
C ARG A 106 14.09 -4.15 15.37
N ILE A 107 15.35 -4.54 15.38
CA ILE A 107 15.93 -5.38 14.33
C ILE A 107 15.88 -6.84 14.78
N GLU A 108 15.37 -7.71 13.91
CA GLU A 108 15.31 -9.16 14.12
C GLU A 108 16.09 -9.89 13.01
N LYS A 109 17.02 -10.77 13.41
CA LYS A 109 17.68 -11.70 12.48
C LYS A 109 16.68 -12.74 12.00
N THR A 110 16.62 -12.95 10.69
CA THR A 110 15.66 -13.83 10.05
C THR A 110 16.32 -14.71 8.98
N THR A 111 15.50 -15.48 8.28
CA THR A 111 15.90 -16.28 7.12
C THR A 111 15.07 -15.85 5.92
N LEU A 112 15.59 -16.03 4.70
CA LEU A 112 14.83 -15.79 3.47
C LEU A 112 13.47 -16.49 3.46
N ASN A 113 13.40 -17.75 3.90
CA ASN A 113 12.13 -18.48 4.01
C ASN A 113 11.10 -17.78 4.89
N LYS A 114 11.53 -17.14 6.00
CA LYS A 114 10.62 -16.38 6.86
C LYS A 114 10.15 -15.09 6.20
N ILE A 115 11.00 -14.46 5.37
CA ILE A 115 10.62 -13.29 4.57
C ILE A 115 9.53 -13.70 3.57
N HIS A 116 9.71 -14.82 2.86
CA HIS A 116 8.66 -15.37 2.00
C HIS A 116 7.35 -15.62 2.74
N VAL A 117 7.40 -16.23 3.93
CA VAL A 117 6.21 -16.49 4.76
C VAL A 117 5.49 -15.18 5.16
N ILE A 118 6.22 -14.10 5.43
CA ILE A 118 5.64 -12.78 5.70
C ILE A 118 4.84 -12.28 4.48
N PHE A 119 5.40 -12.39 3.28
CA PHE A 119 4.74 -11.97 2.05
C PHE A 119 3.57 -12.89 1.69
N GLU A 120 3.70 -14.19 1.93
CA GLU A 120 2.63 -15.17 1.74
C GLU A 120 1.43 -14.88 2.64
N GLU A 121 1.65 -14.59 3.94
CA GLU A 121 0.58 -14.24 4.87
C GLU A 121 -0.09 -12.91 4.47
N ALA A 122 0.69 -11.92 4.04
CA ALA A 122 0.17 -10.65 3.53
C ALA A 122 -0.66 -10.85 2.26
N ASN A 123 -0.20 -11.70 1.34
CA ASN A 123 -0.92 -12.05 0.12
C ASN A 123 -2.21 -12.81 0.44
N HIS A 124 -2.18 -13.76 1.38
CA HIS A 124 -3.37 -14.46 1.84
C HIS A 124 -4.40 -13.49 2.45
N HIS A 125 -3.93 -12.51 3.24
CA HIS A 125 -4.78 -11.47 3.80
C HIS A 125 -5.42 -10.60 2.69
N LEU A 126 -4.65 -10.15 1.70
CA LEU A 126 -5.17 -9.38 0.57
C LEU A 126 -6.19 -10.17 -0.26
N ASN A 127 -5.91 -11.44 -0.53
CA ASN A 127 -6.82 -12.33 -1.25
C ASN A 127 -8.11 -12.59 -0.46
N SER A 128 -8.03 -12.70 0.87
CA SER A 128 -9.23 -12.82 1.72
C SER A 128 -10.12 -11.57 1.68
N LEU A 129 -9.52 -10.40 1.40
CA LEU A 129 -10.24 -9.15 1.26
C LEU A 129 -10.77 -8.91 -0.17
N ALA A 130 -10.23 -9.61 -1.16
CA ALA A 130 -10.71 -9.58 -2.54
C ALA A 130 -11.90 -10.53 -2.69
N SER A 131 -13.13 -10.00 -2.76
CA SER A 131 -14.31 -10.83 -3.01
C SER A 131 -14.24 -11.40 -4.42
N SER A 132 -14.22 -12.73 -4.54
CA SER A 132 -14.11 -13.47 -5.81
C SER A 132 -15.28 -13.31 -6.79
N THR A 133 -16.37 -12.67 -6.37
CA THR A 133 -17.56 -12.48 -7.19
C THR A 133 -17.52 -11.14 -7.92
N ARG A 134 -16.89 -11.12 -9.09
CA ARG A 134 -17.10 -10.07 -10.11
C ARG A 134 -18.43 -10.33 -10.81
N ASP A 135 -19.51 -10.31 -10.04
CA ASP A 135 -20.86 -10.43 -10.59
C ASP A 135 -21.23 -9.09 -11.27
N ASP A 136 -22.01 -9.16 -12.36
CA ASP A 136 -22.45 -7.99 -13.14
C ASP A 136 -23.50 -7.15 -12.38
N TYR A 137 -23.16 -6.67 -11.18
CA TYR A 137 -24.03 -5.87 -10.31
C TYR A 137 -24.51 -4.58 -10.96
N ARG A 138 -23.74 -4.06 -11.92
CA ARG A 138 -24.17 -2.92 -12.74
C ARG A 138 -25.42 -3.27 -13.55
N ASP A 139 -25.43 -4.43 -14.17
CA ASP A 139 -26.53 -4.86 -15.04
C ASP A 139 -27.76 -5.21 -14.19
N LEU A 140 -27.55 -5.84 -13.02
CA LEU A 140 -28.61 -6.04 -12.03
C LEU A 140 -29.18 -4.70 -11.53
N ALA A 141 -28.33 -3.71 -11.23
CA ALA A 141 -28.77 -2.39 -10.79
C ALA A 141 -29.57 -1.66 -11.88
N TRP A 142 -29.14 -1.74 -13.13
CA TRP A 142 -29.90 -1.19 -14.26
C TRP A 142 -31.25 -1.87 -14.42
N PHE A 143 -31.29 -3.20 -14.31
CA PHE A 143 -32.55 -3.95 -14.33
C PHE A 143 -33.48 -3.52 -13.20
N LEU A 144 -32.98 -3.39 -11.97
CA LEU A 144 -33.75 -2.93 -10.81
C LEU A 144 -34.30 -1.52 -11.01
N VAL A 145 -33.49 -0.58 -11.54
CA VAL A 145 -33.93 0.79 -11.85
C VAL A 145 -35.04 0.79 -12.89
N ILE A 146 -34.91 0.00 -13.96
CA ILE A 146 -35.93 -0.09 -15.02
C ILE A 146 -37.22 -0.70 -14.48
N ALA A 147 -37.13 -1.85 -13.80
CA ALA A 147 -38.27 -2.53 -13.22
C ALA A 147 -39.01 -1.64 -12.21
N TYR A 148 -38.26 -0.95 -11.34
CA TYR A 148 -38.84 -0.01 -10.39
C TYR A 148 -39.46 1.20 -11.08
N SER A 149 -38.85 1.74 -12.14
CA SER A 149 -39.42 2.85 -12.90
C SER A 149 -40.79 2.50 -13.47
N VAL A 150 -40.94 1.30 -14.04
CA VAL A 150 -42.23 0.78 -14.53
C VAL A 150 -43.21 0.56 -13.38
N LEU A 151 -42.77 -0.04 -12.27
CA LEU A 151 -43.62 -0.28 -11.11
C LEU A 151 -44.13 1.04 -10.50
N SER A 152 -43.26 2.04 -10.36
CA SER A 152 -43.60 3.36 -9.84
C SER A 152 -44.66 4.07 -10.69
N LEU A 153 -44.64 3.86 -12.01
CA LEU A 153 -45.65 4.35 -12.93
C LEU A 153 -47.02 3.71 -12.65
N VAL A 154 -47.06 2.38 -12.53
CA VAL A 154 -48.30 1.63 -12.24
C VAL A 154 -48.88 2.05 -10.90
N ILE A 155 -48.04 2.17 -9.86
CA ILE A 155 -48.47 2.60 -8.52
C ILE A 155 -49.00 4.04 -8.55
N SER A 156 -48.32 4.96 -9.24
CA SER A 156 -48.74 6.35 -9.38
C SER A 156 -50.07 6.50 -10.14
N TYR A 157 -50.37 5.58 -11.05
CA TYR A 157 -51.65 5.52 -11.75
C TYR A 157 -52.78 4.98 -10.86
N MET A 158 -52.50 3.94 -10.08
CA MET A 158 -53.50 3.25 -9.26
C MET A 158 -53.80 3.94 -7.93
N LEU A 159 -52.86 4.69 -7.37
CA LEU A 159 -52.99 5.32 -6.04
C LEU A 159 -52.96 6.85 -6.12
N PRO A 160 -53.91 7.55 -5.46
CA PRO A 160 -53.90 9.02 -5.39
C PRO A 160 -52.80 9.57 -4.45
N LEU A 161 -52.10 8.70 -3.74
CA LEU A 161 -51.13 9.02 -2.68
C LEU A 161 -49.72 9.32 -3.23
N LYS A 162 -49.63 10.26 -4.18
CA LYS A 162 -48.39 10.62 -4.89
C LYS A 162 -47.27 11.13 -3.96
N PHE A 163 -47.63 11.72 -2.83
CA PHE A 163 -46.66 12.23 -1.84
C PHE A 163 -45.80 11.11 -1.24
N TRP A 164 -46.34 9.90 -1.05
CA TRP A 164 -45.61 8.78 -0.47
C TRP A 164 -44.60 8.15 -1.44
N LEU A 165 -44.73 8.40 -2.75
CA LEU A 165 -43.75 7.92 -3.74
C LEU A 165 -42.38 8.58 -3.56
N ILE A 166 -42.31 9.79 -3.00
CA ILE A 166 -41.04 10.52 -2.79
C ILE A 166 -40.11 9.77 -1.81
N PRO A 167 -40.52 9.50 -0.56
CA PRO A 167 -39.66 8.78 0.36
C PRO A 167 -39.37 7.36 -0.13
N ILE A 168 -40.30 6.70 -0.83
CA ILE A 168 -40.06 5.35 -1.39
C ILE A 168 -39.01 5.41 -2.51
N ASN A 169 -39.13 6.34 -3.46
CA ASN A 169 -38.15 6.54 -4.54
C ASN A 169 -36.76 6.81 -3.94
N ALA A 170 -36.68 7.68 -2.93
CA ALA A 170 -35.41 8.00 -2.27
C ALA A 170 -34.78 6.77 -1.61
N VAL A 171 -35.57 5.93 -0.93
CA VAL A 171 -35.09 4.67 -0.33
C VAL A 171 -34.65 3.68 -1.40
N VAL A 172 -35.42 3.50 -2.46
CA VAL A 172 -35.09 2.55 -3.53
C VAL A 172 -33.82 2.98 -4.27
N PHE A 173 -33.73 4.23 -4.72
CA PHE A 173 -32.52 4.74 -5.37
C PHE A 173 -31.32 4.76 -4.42
N GLY A 174 -31.52 5.14 -3.16
CA GLY A 174 -30.48 5.07 -2.14
C GLY A 174 -29.94 3.64 -1.96
N GLY A 175 -30.84 2.66 -1.87
CA GLY A 175 -30.47 1.24 -1.80
C GLY A 175 -29.69 0.77 -3.04
N VAL A 176 -30.14 1.13 -4.24
CA VAL A 176 -29.43 0.81 -5.49
C VAL A 176 -28.05 1.46 -5.51
N PHE A 177 -27.94 2.75 -5.21
CA PHE A 177 -26.68 3.48 -5.23
C PHE A 177 -25.68 2.94 -4.20
N VAL A 178 -26.13 2.66 -2.98
CA VAL A 178 -25.30 2.04 -1.95
C VAL A 178 -24.83 0.66 -2.40
N THR A 179 -25.73 -0.17 -2.95
CA THR A 179 -25.37 -1.52 -3.41
C THR A 179 -24.33 -1.47 -4.53
N VAL A 180 -24.55 -0.63 -5.56
CA VAL A 180 -23.61 -0.47 -6.67
C VAL A 180 -22.27 0.08 -6.18
N TYR A 181 -22.29 1.08 -5.31
CA TYR A 181 -21.10 1.66 -4.72
C TYR A 181 -20.29 0.63 -3.93
N THR A 182 -20.94 -0.05 -2.99
CA THR A 182 -20.31 -1.04 -2.11
C THR A 182 -19.75 -2.21 -2.91
N ASN A 183 -20.50 -2.73 -3.87
CA ASN A 183 -20.00 -3.81 -4.73
C ASN A 183 -18.81 -3.33 -5.57
N SER A 184 -18.92 -2.19 -6.24
CA SER A 184 -17.83 -1.63 -7.02
C SER A 184 -16.56 -1.42 -6.17
N TYR A 185 -16.70 -0.87 -4.96
CA TYR A 185 -15.62 -0.73 -3.99
C TYR A 185 -14.98 -2.07 -3.57
N LEU A 186 -15.80 -3.08 -3.29
CA LEU A 186 -15.32 -4.40 -2.85
C LEU A 186 -14.68 -5.21 -3.99
N THR A 187 -15.24 -5.09 -5.20
CA THR A 187 -14.79 -5.81 -6.41
C THR A 187 -13.73 -5.06 -7.20
N TYR A 188 -13.39 -3.82 -6.82
CA TYR A 188 -12.33 -3.07 -7.46
C TYR A 188 -11.05 -3.92 -7.47
N PRO A 189 -10.39 -4.08 -8.64
CA PRO A 189 -9.27 -4.99 -8.76
C PRO A 189 -8.15 -4.55 -7.82
N ARG A 190 -7.98 -5.29 -6.73
CA ARG A 190 -6.82 -5.17 -5.84
C ARG A 190 -5.56 -5.79 -6.45
N MET A 191 -5.61 -6.14 -7.74
CA MET A 191 -4.50 -6.70 -8.50
C MET A 191 -3.27 -5.79 -8.38
N GLU A 192 -3.44 -4.47 -8.39
CA GLU A 192 -2.30 -3.54 -8.22
C GLU A 192 -1.59 -3.68 -6.87
N LEU A 193 -2.34 -3.97 -5.78
CA LEU A 193 -1.75 -4.22 -4.47
C LEU A 193 -1.10 -5.61 -4.39
N ILE A 194 -1.74 -6.62 -5.01
CA ILE A 194 -1.23 -8.00 -5.04
C ILE A 194 0.04 -8.09 -5.90
N ASP A 195 0.00 -7.54 -7.11
CA ASP A 195 1.15 -7.45 -8.03
C ASP A 195 2.26 -6.59 -7.42
N GLY A 196 1.89 -5.48 -6.78
CA GLY A 196 2.82 -4.65 -6.03
C GLY A 196 3.49 -5.37 -4.86
N LEU A 197 2.75 -6.23 -4.15
CA LEU A 197 3.28 -7.06 -3.06
C LEU A 197 4.24 -8.13 -3.60
N ALA A 198 3.89 -8.79 -4.70
CA ALA A 198 4.76 -9.78 -5.35
C ALA A 198 6.04 -9.13 -5.91
N GLY A 199 5.92 -7.93 -6.48
CA GLY A 199 7.06 -7.13 -6.93
C GLY A 199 7.97 -6.71 -5.77
N LEU A 200 7.40 -6.32 -4.63
CA LEU A 200 8.15 -6.03 -3.41
C LEU A 200 8.88 -7.27 -2.89
N GLU A 201 8.19 -8.41 -2.81
CA GLU A 201 8.77 -9.68 -2.40
C GLU A 201 9.99 -10.01 -3.25
N TYR A 202 9.82 -10.02 -4.58
CA TYR A 202 10.91 -10.30 -5.52
C TYR A 202 12.09 -9.35 -5.33
N TYR A 203 11.83 -8.04 -5.18
CA TYR A 203 12.87 -7.05 -4.98
C TYR A 203 13.65 -7.28 -3.67
N VAL A 204 12.93 -7.54 -2.57
CA VAL A 204 13.55 -7.81 -1.26
C VAL A 204 14.39 -9.08 -1.32
N THR A 205 13.82 -10.17 -1.84
CA THR A 205 14.49 -11.48 -1.84
C THR A 205 15.68 -11.47 -2.78
N ALA A 206 15.55 -10.93 -3.99
CA ALA A 206 16.67 -10.83 -4.94
C ALA A 206 17.81 -9.95 -4.39
N THR A 207 17.49 -8.86 -3.71
CA THR A 207 18.52 -7.98 -3.10
C THR A 207 19.25 -8.70 -1.97
N ILE A 208 18.52 -9.36 -1.07
CA ILE A 208 19.12 -10.08 0.05
C ILE A 208 19.94 -11.28 -0.45
N ASP A 209 19.46 -12.00 -1.46
CA ASP A 209 20.18 -13.13 -2.06
C ASP A 209 21.51 -12.70 -2.69
N GLU A 210 21.51 -11.61 -3.47
CA GLU A 210 22.74 -11.07 -4.08
C GLU A 210 23.76 -10.65 -3.01
N ILE A 211 23.31 -9.92 -2.00
CA ILE A 211 24.18 -9.47 -0.89
C ILE A 211 24.71 -10.68 -0.11
N LYS A 212 23.89 -11.70 0.10
CA LYS A 212 24.29 -12.93 0.78
C LYS A 212 25.35 -13.69 -0.03
N GLU A 213 25.17 -13.83 -1.34
CA GLU A 213 26.13 -14.51 -2.22
C GLU A 213 27.50 -13.83 -2.17
N ILE A 214 27.51 -12.50 -2.11
CA ILE A 214 28.72 -11.70 -2.07
C ILE A 214 29.35 -11.70 -0.66
N SER A 215 28.50 -11.76 0.36
CA SER A 215 28.90 -11.91 1.75
C SER A 215 29.42 -13.33 2.07
N ASN A 216 29.46 -14.31 1.16
CA ASN A 216 29.84 -15.72 1.44
C ASN A 216 31.20 -15.93 2.14
N SER A 217 32.03 -14.89 2.28
CA SER A 217 33.24 -14.88 3.12
C SER A 217 33.02 -14.53 4.60
N ARG A 218 31.81 -14.12 4.99
CA ARG A 218 31.43 -13.57 6.31
C ARG A 218 30.05 -14.08 6.73
N ASP A 219 29.91 -14.43 8.00
CA ASP A 219 28.63 -14.82 8.57
C ASP A 219 27.66 -13.64 8.56
N GLY A 220 26.69 -13.69 7.64
CA GLY A 220 25.70 -12.65 7.46
C GLY A 220 24.29 -13.22 7.49
N ASN A 221 23.36 -12.45 8.06
CA ASN A 221 21.97 -12.88 8.24
C ASN A 221 21.01 -11.85 7.65
N PRO A 222 19.97 -12.27 6.91
CA PRO A 222 18.85 -11.40 6.57
C PRO A 222 18.24 -10.81 7.84
N THR A 223 17.81 -9.56 7.79
CA THR A 223 17.16 -8.87 8.92
C THR A 223 15.82 -8.29 8.53
N VAL A 224 14.89 -8.25 9.48
CA VAL A 224 13.65 -7.48 9.39
C VAL A 224 13.69 -6.44 10.50
N THR A 225 13.48 -5.19 10.11
CA THR A 225 13.30 -4.08 11.04
C THR A 225 11.82 -3.90 11.28
N TRP A 226 11.42 -4.05 12.54
CA TRP A 226 10.07 -3.86 13.01
C TRP A 226 9.93 -2.50 13.68
N VAL A 227 8.75 -1.92 13.59
CA VAL A 227 8.36 -0.74 14.36
C VAL A 227 7.08 -1.01 15.14
N GLN A 228 7.06 -0.59 16.39
CA GLN A 228 5.86 -0.70 17.22
C GLN A 228 4.89 0.44 16.90
N GLN A 229 3.66 0.10 16.54
CA GLN A 229 2.56 1.04 16.36
C GLN A 229 1.39 0.62 17.26
N TYR A 230 1.04 1.48 18.23
CA TYR A 230 0.12 1.13 19.30
C TYR A 230 0.56 -0.17 20.02
N ASP A 231 -0.27 -1.22 20.00
CA ASP A 231 0.02 -2.52 20.62
C ASP A 231 0.59 -3.55 19.64
N ASP A 232 0.78 -3.17 18.38
CA ASP A 232 1.17 -4.08 17.32
C ASP A 232 2.55 -3.76 16.72
N TRP A 233 3.12 -4.74 16.04
CA TRP A 233 4.38 -4.60 15.31
C TRP A 233 4.14 -4.64 13.81
N MET A 234 4.79 -3.73 13.10
CA MET A 234 4.74 -3.64 11.64
C MET A 234 6.14 -3.68 11.07
N ILE A 235 6.25 -4.14 9.83
CA ILE A 235 7.51 -4.09 9.10
C ILE A 235 7.82 -2.65 8.74
N TYR A 236 9.00 -2.21 9.16
CA TYR A 236 9.56 -0.92 8.81
C TYR A 236 10.48 -1.05 7.61
N ASP A 237 11.44 -1.99 7.67
CA ASP A 237 12.43 -2.21 6.62
C ASP A 237 12.90 -3.66 6.57
N PHE A 238 13.54 -4.03 5.47
CA PHE A 238 14.30 -5.27 5.31
C PHE A 238 15.78 -4.94 5.18
N GLY A 239 16.63 -5.92 5.48
CA GLY A 239 18.06 -5.70 5.43
C GLY A 239 18.90 -6.96 5.49
N PHE A 240 20.19 -6.75 5.66
CA PHE A 240 21.17 -7.80 5.87
C PHE A 240 22.20 -7.33 6.91
N SER A 241 22.39 -8.10 7.97
CA SER A 241 23.41 -7.84 8.98
C SER A 241 24.69 -8.60 8.65
N PHE A 242 25.82 -7.93 8.80
CA PHE A 242 27.15 -8.52 8.70
C PHE A 242 27.69 -8.70 10.12
N GLU A 243 28.10 -9.92 10.45
CA GLU A 243 28.55 -10.26 11.79
C GLU A 243 29.98 -10.79 11.76
N GLU A 244 30.66 -10.61 12.89
CA GLU A 244 31.97 -11.17 13.11
C GLU A 244 31.83 -12.64 13.53
N PRO A 245 32.47 -13.60 12.82
CA PRO A 245 32.33 -15.04 13.11
C PRO A 245 32.72 -15.44 14.54
N SER A 246 33.58 -14.64 15.18
CA SER A 246 34.17 -14.90 16.50
C SER A 246 33.31 -14.45 17.68
N GLU A 247 32.54 -13.37 17.53
CA GLU A 247 31.94 -12.66 18.67
C GLU A 247 30.44 -12.35 18.54
N ASP A 248 29.74 -12.81 17.49
CA ASP A 248 28.35 -12.42 17.17
C ASP A 248 28.15 -10.88 17.14
N LYS A 249 29.24 -10.15 16.93
CA LYS A 249 29.28 -8.69 16.96
C LYS A 249 28.81 -8.13 15.63
N LEU A 250 27.87 -7.20 15.66
CA LEU A 250 27.38 -6.52 14.46
C LEU A 250 28.50 -5.64 13.89
N LEU A 251 29.00 -6.02 12.72
CA LEU A 251 30.00 -5.26 11.98
C LEU A 251 29.34 -4.18 11.13
N GLY A 252 28.22 -4.52 10.49
CA GLY A 252 27.49 -3.59 9.64
C GLY A 252 26.07 -4.04 9.36
N LEU A 253 25.29 -3.14 8.79
CA LEU A 253 23.91 -3.31 8.40
C LEU A 253 23.69 -2.72 7.02
N TYR A 254 23.13 -3.53 6.13
CA TYR A 254 22.51 -3.06 4.91
C TYR A 254 20.99 -2.92 5.13
N SER A 255 20.43 -1.77 4.77
CA SER A 255 19.01 -1.43 4.89
C SER A 255 18.46 -1.09 3.51
N LEU A 256 17.35 -1.72 3.12
CA LEU A 256 16.75 -1.49 1.80
C LEU A 256 16.10 -0.10 1.67
N GLY A 257 15.91 0.63 2.77
CA GLY A 257 15.42 2.00 2.75
C GLY A 257 13.92 2.08 2.55
N PHE A 258 13.17 1.14 3.13
CA PHE A 258 11.72 1.25 3.22
C PHE A 258 11.32 2.03 4.49
N PRO A 259 10.27 2.87 4.46
CA PRO A 259 9.43 3.31 3.32
C PRO A 259 10.07 4.46 2.51
N LYS A 260 9.66 4.73 1.25
CA LYS A 260 10.13 5.75 0.26
C LYS A 260 11.04 6.90 0.72
N ASP A 261 10.66 7.56 1.81
CA ASP A 261 11.40 8.70 2.34
C ASP A 261 12.71 8.27 3.05
N ALA A 262 12.85 6.97 3.34
CA ALA A 262 14.01 6.35 3.95
C ALA A 262 15.09 6.12 2.88
N LYS A 263 16.33 6.39 3.28
CA LYS A 263 17.49 6.17 2.43
C LYS A 263 17.77 4.68 2.42
N GLU A 264 18.09 4.14 1.25
CA GLU A 264 18.76 2.85 1.18
C GLU A 264 20.18 3.05 1.72
N THR A 265 20.63 2.21 2.65
CA THR A 265 21.89 2.43 3.37
C THR A 265 22.72 1.17 3.47
N PHE A 266 24.04 1.35 3.48
CA PHE A 266 25.01 0.37 3.91
C PHE A 266 25.91 1.04 4.94
N ASP A 267 25.82 0.57 6.17
CA ASP A 267 26.53 1.11 7.32
C ASP A 267 27.48 0.03 7.85
N ILE A 268 28.77 0.32 7.93
CA ILE A 268 29.74 -0.59 8.53
C ILE A 268 30.76 0.13 9.40
N ARG A 269 31.11 -0.51 10.51
CA ARG A 269 32.21 -0.11 11.38
C ARG A 269 33.41 -1.02 11.15
N CYS A 270 34.57 -0.42 10.92
CA CYS A 270 35.83 -1.13 10.72
C CYS A 270 36.98 -0.43 11.44
N VAL A 271 38.09 -1.14 11.63
CA VAL A 271 39.34 -0.58 12.14
C VAL A 271 39.91 0.37 11.09
N LYS A 272 40.49 1.48 11.55
CA LYS A 272 41.09 2.49 10.69
C LYS A 272 42.08 1.89 9.68
N SER A 273 41.84 2.15 8.40
CA SER A 273 42.61 1.67 7.26
C SER A 273 42.95 2.83 6.32
N GLU A 274 44.21 2.94 5.91
CA GLU A 274 44.64 3.97 4.94
C GLU A 274 43.98 3.76 3.57
N ASN A 275 43.75 2.50 3.18
CA ASN A 275 43.15 2.13 1.90
C ASN A 275 41.70 2.62 1.72
N LEU A 276 40.98 2.88 2.81
CA LEU A 276 39.59 3.34 2.78
C LEU A 276 39.49 4.86 2.58
N ASN A 277 40.45 5.64 3.06
CA ASN A 277 40.40 7.11 2.97
C ASN A 277 40.46 7.62 1.52
N GLU A 278 41.13 6.86 0.65
CA GLU A 278 41.25 7.17 -0.78
C GLU A 278 40.14 6.53 -1.61
N TYR A 279 39.26 5.72 -0.99
CA TYR A 279 38.21 5.05 -1.72
C TYR A 279 37.20 6.04 -2.30
N ARG A 280 36.78 5.75 -3.53
CA ARG A 280 35.77 6.49 -4.28
C ARG A 280 34.81 5.47 -4.86
N LEU A 281 33.52 5.78 -4.77
CA LEU A 281 32.51 4.95 -5.43
C LEU A 281 32.75 4.94 -6.95
N PRO A 282 32.48 3.80 -7.62
CA PRO A 282 32.43 3.76 -9.08
C PRO A 282 31.48 4.83 -9.63
N ASN A 283 31.80 5.38 -10.81
CA ASN A 283 30.99 6.44 -11.44
C ASN A 283 29.55 5.98 -11.66
N GLU A 284 29.36 4.70 -11.98
CA GLU A 284 28.07 4.05 -12.18
C GLU A 284 27.21 4.10 -10.90
N MET A 285 27.82 3.89 -9.73
CA MET A 285 27.14 4.00 -8.43
C MET A 285 26.75 5.45 -8.12
N CYS A 286 27.65 6.40 -8.37
CA CYS A 286 27.37 7.83 -8.23
C CYS A 286 26.21 8.26 -9.15
N HIS A 287 26.21 7.79 -10.41
CA HIS A 287 25.12 8.05 -11.37
C HIS A 287 23.79 7.41 -10.95
N ALA A 288 23.84 6.27 -10.27
CA ALA A 288 22.67 5.66 -9.65
C ALA A 288 22.17 6.43 -8.41
N GLY A 289 22.92 7.43 -7.93
CA GLY A 289 22.55 8.30 -6.81
C GLY A 289 23.08 7.82 -5.46
N TRP A 290 24.09 6.96 -5.45
CA TRP A 290 24.78 6.56 -4.22
C TRP A 290 25.84 7.59 -3.83
N GLU A 291 25.91 7.83 -2.54
CA GLU A 291 26.90 8.67 -1.88
C GLU A 291 27.65 7.85 -0.83
N LEU A 292 28.92 8.19 -0.60
CA LEU A 292 29.79 7.54 0.36
C LEU A 292 30.35 8.58 1.33
N GLU A 293 30.12 8.34 2.61
CA GLU A 293 30.65 9.11 3.72
C GLU A 293 31.56 8.20 4.55
N ILE A 294 32.79 8.65 4.80
CA ILE A 294 33.73 7.94 5.67
C ILE A 294 34.08 8.87 6.83
N THR A 295 33.70 8.48 8.03
CA THR A 295 33.99 9.23 9.26
C THR A 295 35.03 8.47 10.07
N VAL A 296 36.16 9.12 10.37
CA VAL A 296 37.23 8.56 11.20
C VAL A 296 36.95 8.91 12.67
N LEU A 297 36.84 7.91 13.53
CA LEU A 297 36.56 8.02 14.96
C LEU A 297 37.65 7.29 15.75
N ASP A 298 38.62 8.02 16.29
CA ASP A 298 39.77 7.48 17.03
C ASP A 298 40.43 6.28 16.31
N ASP A 299 40.16 5.06 16.77
CA ASP A 299 40.72 3.80 16.26
C ASP A 299 39.85 3.13 15.17
N TYR A 300 38.64 3.65 14.93
CA TYR A 300 37.66 3.10 14.00
C TYR A 300 37.36 4.06 12.83
N GLN A 301 36.85 3.48 11.76
CA GLN A 301 36.24 4.16 10.63
C GLN A 301 34.80 3.69 10.49
N HIS A 302 33.90 4.66 10.39
CA HIS A 302 32.51 4.46 10.03
C HIS A 302 32.35 4.72 8.54
N VAL A 303 31.97 3.69 7.79
CA VAL A 303 31.75 3.76 6.35
C VAL A 303 30.26 3.70 6.13
N TYR A 304 29.70 4.80 5.63
CA TYR A 304 28.28 4.98 5.43
C TYR A 304 28.02 5.29 3.96
N MET A 305 27.47 4.30 3.25
CA MET A 305 26.97 4.49 1.90
C MET A 305 25.46 4.68 1.96
N HIS A 306 24.93 5.62 1.19
CA HIS A 306 23.50 5.83 1.14
C HIS A 306 23.00 6.30 -0.22
N ARG A 307 21.72 6.08 -0.46
CA ARG A 307 21.03 6.55 -1.67
C ARG A 307 19.82 7.38 -1.26
N GLU A 308 19.74 8.63 -1.74
CA GLU A 308 18.69 9.58 -1.32
C GLU A 308 17.26 9.13 -1.65
N LYS A 309 17.08 8.33 -2.70
CA LYS A 309 15.76 7.84 -3.12
C LYS A 309 15.80 6.32 -3.22
N SER A 310 15.05 5.65 -2.36
CA SER A 310 14.78 4.23 -2.57
C SER A 310 13.92 4.06 -3.82
N HIS A 311 14.07 2.92 -4.49
CA HIS A 311 13.28 2.61 -5.68
C HIS A 311 11.80 2.34 -5.38
N PHE A 312 11.41 2.33 -4.10
CA PHE A 312 10.15 1.77 -3.66
C PHE A 312 9.29 2.75 -2.89
N ASP A 313 8.00 2.70 -3.17
CA ASP A 313 6.97 3.48 -2.50
C ASP A 313 5.84 2.56 -2.04
N PHE A 314 5.65 2.38 -0.72
CA PHE A 314 4.54 1.57 -0.17
C PHE A 314 3.17 2.11 -0.60
N GLU A 315 3.07 3.41 -0.90
CA GLU A 315 1.82 4.01 -1.34
C GLU A 315 1.53 3.72 -2.82
N HIS A 316 2.55 3.31 -3.58
CA HIS A 316 2.45 3.03 -5.01
C HIS A 316 3.30 1.80 -5.42
N PRO A 317 3.06 0.62 -4.82
CA PRO A 317 3.90 -0.56 -5.01
C PRO A 317 3.89 -1.05 -6.48
N TRP A 318 2.82 -0.79 -7.24
CA TRP A 318 2.74 -1.10 -8.68
C TRP A 318 3.69 -0.26 -9.56
N LYS A 319 4.26 0.84 -9.04
CA LYS A 319 5.30 1.58 -9.79
C LYS A 319 6.58 0.79 -9.95
N ILE A 320 6.72 -0.34 -9.26
CA ILE A 320 7.78 -1.33 -9.49
C ILE A 320 7.39 -2.19 -10.69
N SER A 321 7.18 -1.56 -11.84
CA SER A 321 7.43 -2.25 -13.13
C SER A 321 8.91 -2.11 -13.45
N VAL A 322 9.77 -2.45 -12.48
CA VAL A 322 11.21 -2.47 -12.75
C VAL A 322 11.50 -3.82 -13.37
N ASP A 323 12.00 -3.76 -14.61
CA ASP A 323 12.55 -4.90 -15.33
C ASP A 323 13.42 -5.76 -14.38
N PRO A 324 13.09 -7.04 -14.16
CA PRO A 324 13.85 -7.94 -13.30
C PRO A 324 15.34 -7.98 -13.66
N GLU A 325 15.68 -7.80 -14.94
CA GLU A 325 17.08 -7.75 -15.40
C GLU A 325 17.78 -6.49 -14.90
N ARG A 326 17.09 -5.35 -14.92
CA ARG A 326 17.60 -4.09 -14.39
C ARG A 326 17.80 -4.15 -12.88
N ILE A 327 16.87 -4.76 -12.14
CA ILE A 327 17.06 -5.02 -10.70
C ILE A 327 18.34 -5.82 -10.51
N ARG A 328 18.51 -6.96 -11.19
CA ARG A 328 19.72 -7.78 -11.05
C ARG A 328 21.00 -7.03 -11.39
N ALA A 329 21.02 -6.27 -12.48
CA ALA A 329 22.18 -5.48 -12.87
C ALA A 329 22.56 -4.42 -11.81
N ASP A 330 21.58 -3.65 -11.33
CA ASP A 330 21.79 -2.65 -10.29
C ASP A 330 22.25 -3.29 -8.97
N ARG A 331 21.70 -4.47 -8.61
CA ARG A 331 22.06 -5.20 -7.39
C ARG A 331 23.44 -5.84 -7.47
N SER A 332 23.83 -6.37 -8.63
CA SER A 332 25.16 -6.91 -8.84
C SER A 332 26.24 -5.83 -8.73
N LEU A 333 25.97 -4.64 -9.27
CA LEU A 333 26.86 -3.48 -9.09
C LEU A 333 26.98 -3.06 -7.61
N LEU A 334 25.85 -2.92 -6.91
CA LEU A 334 25.83 -2.62 -5.48
C LEU A 334 26.62 -3.66 -4.67
N GLY A 335 26.34 -4.93 -4.94
CA GLY A 335 26.99 -6.05 -4.30
C GLY A 335 28.50 -6.04 -4.50
N SER A 336 28.97 -5.89 -5.75
CA SER A 336 30.41 -5.79 -6.05
C SER A 336 31.08 -4.62 -5.32
N THR A 337 30.38 -3.49 -5.20
CA THR A 337 30.85 -2.32 -4.45
C THR A 337 30.94 -2.60 -2.96
N ILE A 338 29.91 -3.23 -2.37
CA ILE A 338 29.92 -3.67 -0.97
C ILE A 338 31.08 -4.64 -0.73
N SER A 339 31.29 -5.61 -1.62
CA SER A 339 32.40 -6.56 -1.54
C SER A 339 33.76 -5.86 -1.53
N GLU A 340 33.94 -4.85 -2.40
CA GLU A 340 35.18 -4.10 -2.48
C GLU A 340 35.42 -3.32 -1.18
N VAL A 341 34.41 -2.62 -0.67
CA VAL A 341 34.48 -1.90 0.62
C VAL A 341 34.84 -2.87 1.75
N LEU A 342 34.13 -4.00 1.85
CA LEU A 342 34.38 -5.04 2.85
C LEU A 342 35.80 -5.60 2.77
N SER A 343 36.39 -5.70 1.58
CA SER A 343 37.76 -6.18 1.40
C SER A 343 38.83 -5.18 1.87
N LYS A 344 38.50 -3.88 1.89
CA LYS A 344 39.40 -2.80 2.35
C LYS A 344 39.25 -2.50 3.85
N CYS A 345 38.12 -2.85 4.43
CA CYS A 345 37.86 -2.80 5.86
C CYS A 345 38.69 -3.87 6.60
N ARG A 346 39.39 -3.46 7.66
CA ARG A 346 39.95 -4.39 8.65
C ARG A 346 38.98 -4.53 9.81
N PHE A 347 38.82 -5.75 10.30
CA PHE A 347 37.99 -6.08 11.45
C PHE A 347 38.92 -6.60 12.53
N GLU A 348 38.63 -6.24 13.78
CA GLU A 348 39.46 -6.62 14.93
C GLU A 348 39.45 -8.12 15.19
#